data_AF-A0A529HXP8-F1
#
_entry.id   AF-A0A529HXP8-F1
#
_cell.length_a   1.000
_cell.length_b   1.000
_cell.length_c   1.000
_cell.angle_alpha   90.00
_cell.angle_beta   90.00
_cell.angle_gamma   90.00
#
_symmetry.space_group_name_H-M   'P 1'
#
loop_
_entity.id
_entity.type
_entity.pdbx_description
1 polymer ?
#
loop_
_entity_poly.entity_id
_entity_poly.type
_entity_poly.pdbx_seq_one_letter_code
_entity_poly.pdbx_strand_id
1 'polypeptide(L)'
;MNLTAGFHTYGINWVPGESITWYLDGKQMAQVTSAQVAIPDEPMQLMMNLGVANSNASGWHTALDGSTPSSMQMLVDEVQLYQKAGSGDTVTGANVTPSTTSSTQSPTTPTIQP
;
A
#
# COMPACT_ATOMS: atom_id res chain seq x y z
N MET A 1 -8.26 14.78 15.45
CA MET A 1 -7.40 14.96 14.26
C MET A 1 -8.31 15.30 13.09
N ASN A 2 -8.03 16.37 12.35
CA ASN A 2 -8.77 16.68 11.14
C ASN A 2 -7.98 16.17 9.93
N LEU A 3 -8.45 15.07 9.32
CA LEU A 3 -7.79 14.42 8.18
C LEU A 3 -7.96 15.18 6.86
N THR A 4 -8.79 16.23 6.82
CA THR A 4 -9.07 17.02 5.60
C THR A 4 -8.28 18.34 5.55
N ALA A 5 -7.55 18.68 6.60
CA ALA A 5 -6.83 19.96 6.72
C ALA A 5 -5.44 19.97 6.07
N GLY A 6 -4.95 18.81 5.59
CA GLY A 6 -3.63 18.67 4.98
C GLY A 6 -3.36 17.26 4.46
N PHE A 7 -2.16 17.05 3.90
CA PHE A 7 -1.72 15.73 3.47
C PHE A 7 -1.33 14.86 4.67
N HIS A 8 -1.62 13.57 4.54
CA HIS A 8 -1.27 12.53 5.50
C HIS A 8 -0.74 11.31 4.75
N THR A 9 0.15 10.55 5.39
CA THR A 9 0.70 9.32 4.82
C THR A 9 -0.08 8.13 5.36
N TYR A 10 -0.84 7.48 4.49
CA TYR A 10 -1.53 6.22 4.79
C TYR A 10 -0.66 5.05 4.32
N GLY A 11 -0.36 4.13 5.24
CA GLY A 11 0.48 2.96 4.95
C GLY A 11 -0.28 1.66 5.17
N ILE A 12 -0.05 0.68 4.30
CA ILE A 12 -0.50 -0.70 4.48
C ILE A 12 0.71 -1.61 4.30
N ASN A 13 1.05 -2.37 5.35
CA ASN A 13 1.94 -3.51 5.24
C ASN A 13 1.09 -4.77 5.15
N TRP A 14 0.98 -5.33 3.95
CA TRP A 14 0.32 -6.59 3.70
C TRP A 14 1.39 -7.68 3.52
N VAL A 15 1.31 -8.70 4.37
CA VAL A 15 2.10 -9.93 4.23
C VAL A 15 1.14 -11.03 3.79
N PRO A 16 1.24 -11.50 2.52
CA PRO A 16 0.36 -12.53 1.97
C PRO A 16 0.17 -13.71 2.92
N GLY A 17 -1.09 -14.08 3.20
CA GLY A 17 -1.42 -15.22 4.07
C GLY A 17 -1.13 -15.03 5.57
N GLU A 18 -0.50 -13.92 5.98
CA GLU A 18 -0.01 -13.76 7.35
C GLU A 18 -0.65 -12.59 8.10
N SER A 19 -0.58 -11.36 7.57
CA SER A 19 -1.07 -10.18 8.28
C SER A 19 -1.36 -8.98 7.39
N ILE A 20 -2.18 -8.06 7.91
CA ILE A 20 -2.33 -6.70 7.38
C ILE A 20 -2.15 -5.72 8.54
N THR A 21 -1.25 -4.76 8.38
CA THR A 21 -1.00 -3.70 9.35
C THR A 21 -1.21 -2.34 8.70
N TRP A 22 -2.02 -1.49 9.32
CA TRP A 22 -2.33 -0.14 8.83
C TRP A 22 -1.57 0.93 9.62
N TYR A 23 -1.12 1.96 8.92
CA TYR A 23 -0.36 3.07 9.46
C TYR A 23 -0.97 4.40 9.06
N LEU A 24 -0.86 5.39 9.96
CA LEU A 24 -1.18 6.78 9.71
C LEU A 24 0.00 7.64 10.17
N ASP A 25 0.56 8.42 9.27
CA ASP A 25 1.73 9.27 9.50
C ASP A 25 2.88 8.49 10.16
N GLY A 26 3.14 7.28 9.66
CA GLY A 26 4.18 6.37 10.14
C GLY A 26 3.86 5.62 11.45
N LYS A 27 2.72 5.87 12.08
CA LYS A 27 2.30 5.20 13.32
C LYS A 27 1.36 4.05 13.03
N GLN A 28 1.60 2.89 13.64
CA GLN A 28 0.70 1.74 13.54
C GLN A 28 -0.65 2.07 14.19
N MET A 29 -1.73 1.90 13.43
CA MET A 29 -3.11 2.17 13.87
C MET A 29 -3.87 0.89 14.19
N ALA A 30 -3.63 -0.16 13.40
CA ALA A 30 -4.28 -1.45 13.57
C ALA A 30 -3.45 -2.57 12.94
N GLN A 31 -3.67 -3.80 13.42
CA GLN A 31 -3.12 -5.00 12.82
C GLN A 31 -4.13 -6.14 12.94
N VAL A 32 -4.26 -6.91 11.86
CA VAL A 32 -4.92 -8.22 11.87
C VAL A 32 -3.94 -9.29 11.39
N THR A 33 -4.08 -10.49 11.94
CA THR A 33 -3.26 -11.66 11.62
C THR A 33 -4.12 -12.81 11.17
N SER A 34 -3.50 -13.80 10.52
CA SER A 34 -4.17 -15.04 10.08
C SER A 34 -4.77 -15.86 11.22
N ALA A 35 -4.35 -15.63 12.46
CA ALA A 35 -4.97 -16.21 13.66
C ALA A 35 -6.37 -15.63 13.95
N GLN A 36 -6.71 -14.47 13.40
CA GLN A 36 -7.98 -13.76 13.64
C GLN A 36 -8.93 -13.83 12.43
N VAL A 37 -8.38 -13.73 11.22
CA VAL A 37 -9.15 -13.70 9.97
C VAL A 37 -8.29 -14.25 8.83
N ALA A 38 -8.90 -14.91 7.84
CA ALA A 38 -8.18 -15.31 6.64
C ALA A 38 -7.58 -14.09 5.93
N ILE A 39 -6.27 -14.12 5.69
CA ILE A 39 -5.54 -13.05 4.99
C ILE A 39 -5.34 -13.49 3.54
N PRO A 40 -5.74 -12.68 2.55
CA PRO A 40 -5.50 -13.01 1.14
C PRO A 40 -4.01 -13.21 0.84
N ASP A 41 -3.70 -14.18 -0.03
CA ASP A 41 -2.36 -14.52 -0.50
C ASP A 41 -2.21 -14.49 -2.03
N GLU A 42 -3.26 -14.06 -2.72
CA GLU A 42 -3.31 -13.88 -4.18
C GLU A 42 -2.85 -12.47 -4.61
N PRO A 43 -2.48 -12.26 -5.90
CA PRO A 43 -2.09 -10.93 -6.39
C PRO A 43 -3.17 -9.87 -6.15
N MET A 44 -2.78 -8.73 -5.57
CA MET A 44 -3.67 -7.62 -5.22
C MET A 44 -3.36 -6.36 -6.02
N GLN A 45 -4.35 -5.47 -6.14
CA GLN A 45 -4.19 -4.14 -6.72
C GLN A 45 -4.53 -3.06 -5.69
N LEU A 46 -3.78 -1.96 -5.72
CA LEU A 46 -4.11 -0.77 -4.94
C LEU A 46 -5.23 0.02 -5.66
N MET A 47 -6.34 0.24 -4.97
CA MET A 47 -7.43 1.08 -5.45
C MET A 47 -7.59 2.30 -4.54
N MET A 48 -7.76 3.48 -5.15
CA MET A 48 -8.06 4.72 -4.44
C MET A 48 -9.24 5.38 -5.13
N ASN A 49 -10.28 5.71 -4.37
CA ASN A 49 -11.52 6.24 -4.90
C ASN A 49 -12.14 7.24 -3.91
N LEU A 50 -12.71 8.33 -4.42
CA LEU A 50 -13.58 9.21 -3.67
C LEU A 50 -15.04 8.88 -3.99
N GLY A 51 -15.65 8.05 -3.15
CA GLY A 51 -17.06 7.70 -3.24
C GLY A 51 -17.93 8.51 -2.29
N VAL A 52 -19.12 8.91 -2.73
CA VAL A 52 -20.14 9.54 -1.88
C VAL A 52 -21.28 8.56 -1.66
N ALA A 53 -21.59 8.29 -0.39
CA ALA A 53 -22.62 7.34 -0.01
C ALA A 53 -24.02 7.96 -0.10
N ASN A 54 -24.97 7.20 -0.65
CA ASN A 54 -26.40 7.54 -0.60
C ASN A 54 -27.10 6.80 0.56
N SER A 55 -28.42 6.97 0.65
CA SER A 55 -29.24 6.41 1.73
C SER A 55 -29.16 4.87 1.86
N ASN A 56 -28.80 4.14 0.80
CA ASN A 56 -28.68 2.68 0.85
C ASN A 56 -27.51 2.22 1.74
N ALA A 57 -26.54 3.09 2.03
CA ALA A 57 -25.38 2.77 2.86
C ALA A 57 -25.57 3.16 4.35
N SER A 58 -26.70 3.77 4.72
CA SER A 58 -26.90 4.41 6.04
C SER A 58 -26.71 3.48 7.25
N GLY A 59 -26.76 2.16 7.06
CA GLY A 59 -26.54 1.18 8.13
C GLY A 59 -25.07 0.96 8.51
N TRP A 60 -24.12 1.42 7.69
CA TRP A 60 -22.68 1.19 7.88
C TRP A 60 -21.80 2.36 7.42
N HIS A 61 -22.39 3.39 6.80
CA HIS A 61 -21.72 4.60 6.37
C HIS A 61 -22.65 5.81 6.53
N THR A 62 -22.11 6.98 6.85
CA THR A 62 -22.90 8.23 6.86
C THR A 62 -23.33 8.55 5.42
N ALA A 63 -24.63 8.65 5.19
CA ALA A 63 -25.16 9.09 3.90
C ALA A 63 -24.98 10.60 3.74
N LEU A 64 -24.85 11.06 2.49
CA LEU A 64 -24.80 12.48 2.17
C LEU A 64 -26.05 13.21 2.69
N ASP A 65 -25.87 14.44 3.14
CA ASP A 65 -26.95 15.32 3.61
C ASP A 65 -26.73 16.77 3.14
N GLY A 66 -27.58 17.69 3.59
CA GLY A 66 -27.50 19.10 3.21
C GLY A 66 -26.23 19.84 3.65
N SER A 67 -25.40 19.25 4.52
CA SER A 67 -24.09 19.79 4.91
C SER A 67 -22.95 19.32 4.00
N THR A 68 -23.20 18.31 3.16
CA THR A 68 -22.19 17.76 2.25
C THR A 68 -21.88 18.76 1.13
N PRO A 69 -20.61 19.16 0.93
CA PRO A 69 -20.25 20.08 -0.16
C PRO A 69 -20.62 19.54 -1.54
N SER A 70 -21.02 20.43 -2.45
CA SER A 70 -21.35 20.08 -3.84
C SER A 70 -20.14 19.64 -4.67
N SER A 71 -18.92 19.95 -4.21
CA SER A 71 -17.66 19.49 -4.78
C SER A 71 -16.73 19.03 -3.67
N MET A 72 -16.15 17.86 -3.86
CA MET A 72 -15.16 17.25 -2.97
C MET A 72 -14.01 16.73 -3.82
N GLN A 73 -12.78 16.87 -3.33
CA GLN A 73 -11.59 16.42 -4.02
C GLN A 73 -10.77 15.51 -3.10
N MET A 74 -10.24 14.43 -3.67
CA MET A 74 -9.21 13.61 -3.05
C MET A 74 -7.91 13.91 -3.79
N LEU A 75 -7.02 14.63 -3.12
CA LEU A 75 -5.70 14.94 -3.65
C LEU A 75 -4.73 13.84 -3.25
N VAL A 76 -3.96 13.34 -4.21
CA VAL A 76 -2.90 12.35 -4.00
C VAL A 76 -1.61 12.95 -4.52
N ASP A 77 -0.66 13.21 -3.63
CA ASP A 77 0.64 13.78 -3.97
C ASP A 77 1.57 12.72 -4.56
N GLU A 78 1.64 11.55 -3.89
CA GLU A 78 2.45 10.43 -4.35
C GLU A 78 1.85 9.06 -3.97
N VAL A 79 2.33 8.02 -4.66
CA VAL A 79 2.07 6.61 -4.34
C VAL A 79 3.38 5.87 -4.41
N GLN A 80 3.69 5.13 -3.34
CA GLN A 80 4.85 4.25 -3.27
C GLN A 80 4.37 2.82 -3.06
N LEU A 81 4.79 1.90 -3.93
CA LEU A 81 4.47 0.49 -3.84
C LEU A 81 5.76 -0.30 -3.71
N TYR A 82 5.81 -1.18 -2.71
CA TYR A 82 6.99 -1.94 -2.35
C TYR A 82 6.71 -3.43 -2.44
N GLN A 83 7.71 -4.19 -2.86
CA GLN A 83 7.75 -5.64 -2.76
C GLN A 83 8.81 -6.06 -1.75
N LYS A 84 8.62 -7.21 -1.11
CA LYS A 84 9.62 -7.75 -0.21
C LYS A 84 10.90 -8.08 -1.00
N ALA A 85 12.06 -7.67 -0.50
CA ALA A 85 13.32 -8.02 -1.14
C ALA A 85 13.43 -9.55 -1.33
N GLY A 86 13.77 -9.98 -2.54
CA GLY A 86 13.86 -11.40 -2.89
C GLY A 86 12.54 -12.08 -3.28
N SER A 87 11.39 -11.38 -3.30
CA SER A 87 10.11 -11.94 -3.79
C SER A 87 9.96 -11.93 -5.32
N GLY A 88 11.02 -11.58 -6.05
CA GLY A 88 10.96 -11.28 -7.49
C GLY A 88 10.45 -9.86 -7.78
N ASP A 89 10.45 -9.48 -9.06
CA ASP A 89 9.87 -8.21 -9.55
C ASP A 89 8.38 -8.41 -9.89
N THR A 90 7.54 -8.40 -8.87
CA THR A 90 6.08 -8.59 -8.97
C THR A 90 5.31 -7.28 -9.02
N VAL A 91 5.93 -6.17 -8.58
CA VAL A 91 5.36 -4.83 -8.74
C VAL A 91 5.51 -4.40 -10.20
N THR A 92 4.39 -4.03 -10.82
CA THR A 92 4.33 -3.63 -12.23
C THR A 92 3.79 -2.20 -12.35
N GLY A 93 4.24 -1.47 -13.37
CA GLY A 93 3.80 -0.09 -13.63
C GLY A 93 4.83 0.73 -14.39
N ALA A 94 4.38 1.82 -15.02
CA ALA A 94 5.23 2.66 -15.88
C ALA A 94 6.41 3.31 -15.13
N ASN A 95 6.29 3.51 -13.81
CA ASN A 95 7.31 4.14 -12.96
C ASN A 95 8.02 3.16 -12.02
N VAL A 96 7.90 1.85 -12.27
CA VAL A 96 8.60 0.85 -11.46
C VAL A 96 10.04 0.72 -11.96
N THR A 97 11.01 0.97 -11.08
CA THR A 97 12.41 0.61 -11.35
C THR A 97 12.61 -0.84 -10.95
N PRO A 98 12.90 -1.76 -11.89
CA PRO A 98 13.15 -3.16 -11.55
C PRO A 98 14.32 -3.26 -10.58
N SER A 99 14.26 -4.24 -9.69
CA SER A 99 15.39 -4.53 -8.82
C SER A 99 16.51 -5.05 -9.74
N THR A 100 17.54 -4.26 -10.03
CA THR A 100 18.72 -4.80 -10.72
C THR A 100 19.21 -5.95 -9.86
N THR A 101 19.09 -7.18 -10.36
CA THR A 101 19.74 -8.35 -9.78
C THR A 101 21.20 -7.97 -9.64
N SER A 102 21.63 -7.69 -8.40
CA SER A 102 23.05 -7.70 -8.08
C SER A 102 23.47 -9.14 -8.33
N SER A 103 23.96 -9.41 -9.53
CA SER A 103 24.70 -10.62 -9.78
C SER A 103 25.82 -10.60 -8.75
N THR A 104 25.77 -11.55 -7.82
CA THR A 104 26.94 -11.95 -7.05
C THR A 104 27.99 -12.37 -8.08
N GLN A 105 28.80 -11.41 -8.53
CA GLN A 105 30.07 -11.71 -9.15
C GLN A 105 30.87 -12.42 -8.06
N SER A 106 31.05 -13.72 -8.26
CA SER A 106 32.02 -14.50 -7.50
C SER A 106 33.36 -13.78 -7.60
N PRO A 107 34.09 -13.54 -6.50
CA PRO A 107 35.37 -12.87 -6.57
C PRO A 107 36.28 -13.67 -7.50
N THR A 108 36.73 -13.05 -8.60
CA THR A 108 37.72 -13.65 -9.47
C THR A 108 39.03 -13.74 -8.70
N THR A 109 39.46 -14.98 -8.41
CA THR A 109 40.80 -15.24 -7.88
C THR A 109 41.83 -14.65 -8.86
N PRO A 110 42.72 -13.73 -8.44
CA PRO A 110 43.74 -13.20 -9.33
C PRO A 110 44.68 -14.34 -9.74
N THR A 111 44.76 -14.60 -11.05
CA THR A 111 45.74 -15.52 -11.61
C THR A 111 47.10 -14.82 -11.57
N ILE A 112 48.01 -15.28 -10.71
CA ILE A 112 49.41 -14.88 -10.77
C ILE A 112 50.05 -15.69 -11.90
N GLN A 113 50.40 -15.02 -12.99
CA GLN A 113 51.15 -15.60 -14.10
C GLN A 113 52.67 -15.49 -13.79
N PRO A 114 53.48 -16.54 -14.08
CA PRO A 114 54.89 -16.62 -13.67
C PRO A 114 55.81 -15.56 -14.30
#